data_AF-A0A6S7HHS9-F1
#
_entry.id   AF-A0A6S7HHS9-F1
#
_cell.length_a   1.000
_cell.length_b   1.000
_cell.length_c   1.000
_cell.angle_alpha   90.00
_cell.angle_beta   90.00
_cell.angle_gamma   90.00
#
_symmetry.space_group_name_H-M   'P 1'
#
loop_
_entity.id
_entity.type
_entity.pdbx_description
1 polymer ?
#
loop_
_entity_poly.entity_id
_entity_poly.type
_entity_poly.pdbx_seq_one_letter_code
_entity_poly.pdbx_strand_id
1 'polypeptide(L)'
;MVANLLQNVRTALEGYNIPGTFAWSDSMVVLCWIMSTNREWKQFVTNRIVKIRKKENLQWKYCPTAENPADIGSRGCKADNLGDLWWKRQDWLANEVDWPEGSCEPKQTKEVTDEEKVVKMLSFVAIGSEVNMIQDLLNKFKLWKVIRVVAWIRRFSNNCRSKLRRSNSLVTHETQEAEKCFFKISQNGKMFENDYEDISKRLGLWVLGCKQRGEACKNTF
;
A
#
# COMPACT_ATOMS: atom_id res chain seq x y z
N MET A 1 11.66 24.59 -4.84
CA MET A 1 12.14 25.97 -4.63
C MET A 1 13.46 26.18 -5.37
N VAL A 2 14.52 25.44 -5.02
CA VAL A 2 15.82 25.46 -5.72
C VAL A 2 15.73 25.22 -7.24
N ALA A 3 15.00 24.19 -7.67
CA ALA A 3 14.87 23.89 -9.11
C ALA A 3 14.20 25.03 -9.93
N ASN A 4 13.30 25.80 -9.32
CA ASN A 4 12.70 26.96 -9.99
C ASN A 4 13.68 28.13 -10.01
N LEU A 5 14.41 28.36 -8.91
CA LEU A 5 15.43 29.40 -8.85
C LEU A 5 16.51 29.17 -9.91
N LEU A 6 17.04 27.94 -10.01
CA LEU A 6 18.05 27.60 -11.01
C LEU A 6 17.54 27.78 -12.43
N GLN A 7 16.28 27.42 -12.70
CA GLN A 7 15.68 27.67 -14.01
C GLN A 7 15.59 29.17 -14.32
N ASN A 8 15.15 29.98 -13.35
CA ASN A 8 15.02 31.42 -13.53
C ASN A 8 16.38 32.09 -13.75
N VAL A 9 17.41 31.67 -12.98
CA VAL A 9 18.79 32.16 -13.15
C VAL A 9 19.33 31.77 -14.52
N ARG A 10 19.10 30.52 -14.95
CA ARG A 10 19.52 30.06 -16.27
C ARG A 10 18.85 30.88 -17.38
N THR A 11 17.56 31.14 -17.27
CA THR A 11 16.83 32.00 -18.20
C THR A 11 17.35 33.44 -18.19
N ALA A 12 17.67 33.99 -17.02
CA ALA A 12 18.26 35.33 -16.93
C ALA A 12 19.66 35.42 -17.53
N LEU A 13 20.38 34.30 -17.63
CA LEU A 13 21.71 34.20 -18.23
C LEU A 13 21.67 33.67 -19.68
N GLU A 14 20.50 33.71 -20.33
CA GLU A 14 20.38 33.37 -21.75
C GLU A 14 21.33 34.23 -22.59
N GLY A 15 22.07 33.59 -23.51
CA GLY A 15 23.10 34.24 -24.34
C GLY A 15 24.54 34.02 -23.86
N TYR A 16 24.74 33.55 -22.62
CA TYR A 16 26.06 33.13 -22.13
C TYR A 16 26.28 31.63 -22.35
N ASN A 17 27.52 31.24 -22.64
CA ASN A 17 27.89 29.83 -22.75
C ASN A 17 27.98 29.19 -21.36
N ILE A 18 26.87 28.58 -20.92
CA ILE A 18 26.80 27.85 -19.64
C ILE A 18 26.92 26.35 -19.93
N PRO A 19 28.07 25.72 -19.63
CA PRO A 19 28.33 24.32 -19.98
C PRO A 19 27.44 23.34 -19.21
N GLY A 20 26.96 23.71 -18.01
CA GLY A 20 26.13 22.84 -17.18
C GLY A 20 25.48 23.58 -16.01
N THR A 21 24.43 22.98 -15.44
CA THR A 21 23.78 23.48 -14.22
C THR A 21 23.73 22.36 -13.20
N PHE A 22 24.37 22.58 -12.06
CA PHE A 22 24.47 21.61 -10.97
C PHE A 22 23.66 22.09 -9.77
N ALA A 23 22.88 21.19 -9.18
CA ALA A 23 22.10 21.40 -7.98
C ALA A 23 22.66 20.52 -6.85
N TRP A 24 23.14 21.13 -5.79
CA TRP A 24 23.79 20.44 -4.68
C TRP A 24 22.81 20.27 -3.51
N SER A 25 22.77 19.09 -2.91
CA SER A 25 21.99 18.82 -1.70
C SER A 25 22.78 17.94 -0.74
N ASP A 26 22.65 18.23 0.55
CA ASP A 26 23.19 17.42 1.64
C ASP A 26 22.24 16.32 2.11
N SER A 27 20.99 16.33 1.65
CA SER A 27 20.02 15.30 1.98
C SER A 27 20.13 14.13 1.01
N MET A 28 20.85 13.08 1.42
CA MET A 28 20.92 11.82 0.67
C MET A 28 19.53 11.22 0.42
N VAL A 29 18.58 11.38 1.35
CA VAL A 29 17.19 10.92 1.18
C VAL A 29 16.51 11.62 0.01
N VAL A 30 16.63 12.96 -0.07
CA VAL A 30 16.06 13.75 -1.18
C VAL A 30 16.75 13.42 -2.51
N LEU A 31 18.08 13.25 -2.50
CA LEU A 31 18.81 12.83 -3.71
C LEU A 31 18.35 11.45 -4.19
N CYS A 32 18.18 10.49 -3.29
CA CYS A 32 17.62 9.17 -3.60
C CYS A 32 16.24 9.28 -4.24
N TRP A 33 15.34 10.10 -3.71
CA TRP A 33 14.02 10.35 -4.31
C TRP A 33 14.12 10.91 -5.74
N ILE A 34 15.02 11.87 -5.97
CA ILE A 34 15.18 12.54 -7.25
C ILE A 34 15.88 11.64 -8.29
N MET A 35 16.87 10.85 -7.89
CA MET A 35 17.70 10.03 -8.77
C MET A 35 17.12 8.64 -9.02
N SER A 36 16.34 8.07 -8.10
CA SER A 36 15.77 6.72 -8.27
C SER A 36 14.67 6.71 -9.33
N THR A 37 14.90 6.04 -10.45
CA THR A 37 13.91 5.86 -11.52
C THR A 37 13.04 4.62 -11.32
N ASN A 38 13.52 3.63 -10.55
CA ASN A 38 12.90 2.31 -10.41
C ASN A 38 12.08 2.14 -9.11
N ARG A 39 11.84 3.22 -8.35
CA ARG A 39 11.11 3.19 -7.08
C ARG A 39 9.84 4.03 -7.16
N GLU A 40 8.77 3.55 -6.55
CA GLU A 40 7.54 4.32 -6.37
C GLU A 40 7.52 4.95 -4.97
N TRP A 41 7.21 6.24 -4.89
CA TRP A 41 7.12 6.98 -3.63
C TRP A 41 5.67 7.32 -3.30
N LYS A 42 5.36 7.64 -2.03
CA LYS A 42 4.05 8.19 -1.65
C LYS A 42 3.71 9.42 -2.48
N GLN A 43 2.41 9.68 -2.67
CA GLN A 43 1.89 10.70 -3.58
C GLN A 43 2.50 12.10 -3.35
N PHE A 44 2.72 12.47 -2.08
CA PHE A 44 3.31 13.76 -1.71
C PHE A 44 4.75 13.94 -2.22
N VAL A 45 5.55 12.88 -2.14
CA VAL A 45 6.94 12.84 -2.62
C VAL A 45 6.95 12.77 -4.15
N THR A 46 6.16 11.88 -4.74
CA THR A 46 6.00 11.74 -6.20
C THR A 46 5.64 13.06 -6.87
N ASN A 47 4.64 13.78 -6.36
CA ASN A 47 4.23 15.07 -6.93
C ASN A 47 5.36 16.12 -6.94
N ARG A 48 6.27 16.08 -5.95
CA ARG A 48 7.44 16.98 -5.91
C ARG A 48 8.52 16.55 -6.87
N ILE A 49 8.84 15.25 -6.91
CA ILE A 49 9.84 14.71 -7.84
C ILE A 49 9.43 15.02 -9.28
N VAL A 50 8.16 14.82 -9.64
CA VAL A 50 7.66 15.15 -10.99
C VAL A 50 7.88 16.62 -11.35
N LYS A 51 7.60 17.54 -10.42
CA LYS A 51 7.84 18.97 -10.64
C LYS A 51 9.33 19.30 -10.79
N ILE A 52 10.19 18.62 -10.03
CA ILE A 52 11.64 18.80 -10.09
C ILE A 52 12.20 18.26 -11.42
N ARG A 53 11.85 17.02 -11.79
CA ARG A 53 12.32 16.36 -13.01
C ARG A 53 11.80 17.00 -14.30
N LYS A 54 10.70 17.76 -14.25
CA LYS A 54 10.22 18.57 -15.39
C LYS A 54 11.21 19.68 -15.78
N LYS A 55 12.15 20.04 -14.91
CA LYS A 55 13.19 21.03 -15.22
C LYS A 55 14.34 20.33 -15.91
N GLU A 56 14.60 20.72 -17.14
CA GLU A 56 15.66 20.14 -17.97
C GLU A 56 17.04 20.70 -17.58
N ASN A 57 18.10 19.98 -17.95
CA ASN A 57 19.50 20.42 -17.82
C ASN A 57 19.97 20.67 -16.37
N LEU A 58 19.37 20.00 -15.38
CA LEU A 58 19.77 20.06 -13.98
C LEU A 58 20.38 18.73 -13.53
N GLN A 59 21.64 18.79 -13.14
CA GLN A 59 22.33 17.64 -12.56
C GLN A 59 22.36 17.76 -11.04
N TRP A 60 21.77 16.79 -10.36
CA TRP A 60 21.78 16.75 -8.90
C TRP A 60 23.07 16.10 -8.41
N LYS A 61 23.68 16.68 -7.37
CA LYS A 61 24.92 16.18 -6.76
C LYS A 61 24.84 16.28 -5.24
N TYR A 62 25.62 15.46 -4.56
CA TYR A 62 25.71 15.46 -3.10
C TYR A 62 26.70 16.51 -2.62
N CYS A 63 26.40 17.18 -1.51
CA CYS A 63 27.34 18.03 -0.78
C CYS A 63 27.37 17.60 0.69
N PRO A 64 28.53 17.48 1.34
CA PRO A 64 28.59 17.23 2.78
C PRO A 64 27.80 18.28 3.57
N THR A 65 27.03 17.86 4.57
CA THR A 65 26.22 18.77 5.41
C THR A 65 27.08 19.85 6.07
N ALA A 66 28.26 19.49 6.56
CA ALA A 66 29.18 20.42 7.20
C ALA A 66 29.73 21.48 6.23
N GLU A 67 29.64 21.21 4.92
CA GLU A 67 30.17 22.06 3.87
C GLU A 67 29.06 22.69 3.01
N ASN A 68 27.80 22.56 3.42
CA ASN A 68 26.65 23.11 2.73
C ASN A 68 26.38 24.56 3.18
N PRO A 69 26.76 25.59 2.40
CA PRO A 69 26.52 26.98 2.80
C PRO A 69 25.03 27.32 2.88
N ALA A 70 24.18 26.64 2.08
CA ALA A 70 22.75 26.92 2.07
C ALA A 70 22.08 26.61 3.42
N ASP A 71 22.64 25.70 4.23
CA ASP A 71 22.13 25.40 5.57
C ASP A 71 22.19 26.65 6.48
N ILE A 72 23.31 27.39 6.45
CA ILE A 72 23.49 28.63 7.23
C ILE A 72 22.38 29.64 6.91
N GLY A 73 22.12 29.86 5.62
CA GLY A 73 21.07 30.76 5.16
C GLY A 73 19.67 30.26 5.53
N SER A 74 19.44 28.94 5.45
CA SER A 74 18.13 28.33 5.74
C SER A 74 17.75 28.38 7.23
N ARG A 75 18.75 28.44 8.12
CA ARG A 75 18.55 28.54 9.58
C ARG A 75 18.31 29.97 10.08
N GLY A 76 18.38 30.96 9.19
CA GLY A 76 18.16 32.37 9.55
C GLY A 76 19.36 33.03 10.20
N CYS A 77 20.53 32.94 9.58
CA CYS A 77 21.73 33.66 10.01
C CYS A 77 21.69 35.15 9.62
N LYS A 78 22.22 36.04 10.47
CA LYS A 78 22.45 37.46 10.11
C LYS A 78 23.57 37.56 9.08
N ALA A 79 23.49 38.54 8.18
CA ALA A 79 24.50 38.76 7.14
C ALA A 79 25.92 38.91 7.71
N ASP A 80 26.07 39.63 8.83
CA ASP A 80 27.36 39.86 9.49
C ASP A 80 27.96 38.59 10.11
N ASN A 81 27.14 37.55 10.30
CA ASN A 81 27.56 36.27 10.88
C ASN A 81 27.79 35.20 9.79
N LEU A 82 27.71 35.57 8.52
CA LEU A 82 28.10 34.69 7.42
C LEU A 82 29.61 34.54 7.42
N GLY A 83 30.09 33.38 7.85
CA GLY A 83 31.51 33.06 7.89
C GLY A 83 32.07 32.58 6.54
N ASP A 84 33.29 32.08 6.60
CA ASP A 84 34.05 31.59 5.45
C ASP A 84 33.29 30.54 4.64
N LEU A 85 32.50 29.67 5.27
CA LEU A 85 31.74 28.64 4.56
C LEU A 85 30.76 29.22 3.52
N TRP A 86 30.20 30.41 3.78
CA TRP A 86 29.26 31.06 2.86
C TRP A 86 29.98 31.83 1.74
N TRP A 87 31.04 32.55 2.09
CA TRP A 87 31.71 33.48 1.18
C TRP A 87 32.80 32.84 0.33
N LYS A 88 33.44 31.78 0.84
CA LYS A 88 34.51 31.07 0.13
C LYS A 88 33.94 29.86 -0.59
N ARG A 89 34.46 29.64 -1.79
CA ARG A 89 34.23 28.41 -2.55
C ARG A 89 34.91 27.25 -1.82
N GLN A 90 34.22 26.12 -1.72
CA GLN A 90 34.79 24.87 -1.25
C GLN A 90 35.81 24.34 -2.26
N ASP A 91 36.94 23.83 -1.78
CA ASP A 91 38.05 23.38 -2.64
C ASP A 91 37.62 22.27 -3.61
N TRP A 92 36.82 21.31 -3.13
CA TRP A 92 36.31 20.22 -3.96
C TRP A 92 35.42 20.70 -5.10
N LEU A 93 34.81 21.89 -5.03
CA LEU A 93 33.96 22.39 -6.10
C LEU A 93 34.79 22.76 -7.35
N ALA A 94 36.12 22.89 -7.22
CA ALA A 94 37.05 23.24 -8.29
C ALA A 94 37.04 22.24 -9.45
N ASN A 95 37.24 20.96 -9.14
CA ASN A 95 37.42 19.91 -10.13
C ASN A 95 36.37 18.82 -9.93
N GLU A 96 35.82 18.31 -11.03
CA GLU A 96 34.83 17.24 -10.99
C GLU A 96 35.36 15.94 -10.37
N VAL A 97 36.67 15.70 -10.45
CA VAL A 97 37.34 14.54 -9.84
C VAL A 97 37.29 14.60 -8.31
N ASP A 98 37.26 15.81 -7.74
CA ASP A 98 37.25 16.02 -6.29
C ASP A 98 35.81 16.06 -5.74
N TRP A 99 34.79 15.95 -6.61
CA TRP A 99 33.41 16.06 -6.18
C TRP A 99 33.03 14.93 -5.22
N PRO A 100 32.37 15.26 -4.10
CA PRO A 100 31.97 14.27 -3.13
C PRO A 100 30.99 13.27 -3.75
N GLU A 101 31.35 11.99 -3.69
CA GLU A 101 30.48 10.92 -4.14
C GLU A 101 29.32 10.75 -3.16
N GLY A 102 28.10 10.98 -3.65
CA GLY A 102 26.89 10.53 -2.98
C GLY A 102 26.54 9.14 -3.47
N SER A 103 26.73 8.11 -2.65
CA SER A 103 26.21 6.79 -3.00
C SER A 103 24.68 6.84 -2.99
N CYS A 104 24.06 6.61 -4.16
CA CYS A 104 22.62 6.33 -4.27
C CYS A 104 22.29 4.87 -3.93
N GLU A 105 23.22 4.13 -3.34
CA GLU A 105 22.91 2.87 -2.69
C GLU A 105 22.32 3.21 -1.32
N PRO A 106 21.01 3.09 -1.12
CA PRO A 106 20.45 3.31 0.18
C PRO A 106 21.02 2.20 1.07
N LYS A 107 21.88 2.57 2.04
CA LYS A 107 21.68 1.96 3.34
C LYS A 107 20.22 2.22 3.64
N GLN A 108 19.38 1.18 3.66
CA GLN A 108 17.94 1.28 3.87
C GLN A 108 17.70 2.02 5.19
N THR A 109 17.66 3.34 5.13
CA THR A 109 17.34 4.19 6.28
C THR A 109 15.84 4.21 6.41
N LYS A 110 15.36 4.19 7.66
CA LYS A 110 13.94 4.17 8.00
C LYS A 110 13.15 5.24 7.23
N GLU A 111 13.74 6.43 7.06
CA GLU A 111 13.14 7.56 6.34
C GLU A 111 12.88 7.29 4.85
N VAL A 112 13.74 6.51 4.18
CA VAL A 112 13.54 6.14 2.77
C VAL A 112 12.49 5.05 2.66
N THR A 113 12.54 4.03 3.54
CA THR A 113 11.57 2.93 3.54
C THR A 113 10.16 3.36 3.94
N ASP A 114 10.04 4.36 4.82
CA ASP A 114 8.74 4.86 5.27
C ASP A 114 7.99 5.58 4.15
N GLU A 115 8.70 6.27 3.26
CA GLU A 115 8.13 7.04 2.14
C GLU A 115 8.10 6.26 0.82
N GLU A 116 8.82 5.15 0.72
CA GLU A 116 8.64 4.19 -0.36
C GLU A 116 7.21 3.68 -0.33
N LYS A 117 6.53 3.77 -1.47
CA LYS A 117 5.17 3.28 -1.58
C LYS A 117 5.23 1.79 -1.37
N VAL A 118 4.71 1.32 -0.25
CA VAL A 118 4.43 -0.10 -0.05
C VAL A 118 3.44 -0.48 -1.14
N VAL A 119 3.95 -1.03 -2.23
CA VAL A 119 3.15 -1.80 -3.16
C VAL A 119 2.71 -2.99 -2.34
N LYS A 120 1.57 -2.86 -1.66
CA LYS A 120 0.80 -4.02 -1.24
C LYS A 120 0.43 -4.70 -2.54
N MET A 121 1.32 -5.56 -3.01
CA MET A 121 0.96 -6.61 -3.92
C MET A 121 -0.17 -7.31 -3.17
N LEU A 122 -1.40 -7.06 -3.61
CA LEU A 122 -2.53 -7.92 -3.25
C LEU A 122 -2.20 -9.24 -3.92
N SER A 123 -1.30 -9.99 -3.29
CA SER A 123 -1.13 -11.38 -3.59
C SER A 123 -2.48 -11.99 -3.23
N PHE A 124 -3.26 -12.28 -4.26
CA PHE A 124 -4.32 -13.27 -4.17
C PHE A 124 -3.61 -14.62 -3.99
N VAL A 125 -2.87 -14.79 -2.90
CA VAL A 125 -2.52 -16.13 -2.47
C VAL A 125 -3.85 -16.69 -2.02
N ALA A 126 -4.34 -17.69 -2.76
CA ALA A 126 -5.30 -18.64 -2.26
C ALA A 126 -4.63 -19.37 -1.09
N ILE A 127 -4.45 -18.68 0.04
CA ILE A 127 -4.08 -19.33 1.29
C ILE A 127 -5.33 -20.14 1.61
N GLY A 128 -5.18 -21.45 1.59
CA GLY A 128 -6.23 -22.41 1.97
C GLY A 128 -6.63 -22.32 3.44
N SER A 129 -6.56 -21.14 4.06
CA SER A 129 -7.32 -20.85 5.25
C SER A 129 -8.74 -20.49 4.80
N GLU A 130 -9.70 -21.27 5.26
CA GLU A 130 -11.12 -20.95 5.12
C GLU A 130 -11.45 -19.71 5.96
N VAL A 131 -10.96 -18.54 5.53
CA VAL A 131 -11.46 -17.26 6.02
C VAL A 131 -12.88 -17.16 5.48
N ASN A 132 -13.84 -17.53 6.34
CA ASN A 132 -15.23 -17.53 6.00
C ASN A 132 -15.69 -16.05 5.94
N MET A 133 -15.38 -15.37 4.83
CA MET A 133 -15.67 -13.95 4.58
C MET A 133 -17.12 -13.58 4.94
N ILE A 134 -18.03 -14.54 4.81
CA ILE A 134 -19.44 -14.39 5.14
C ILE A 134 -19.65 -14.30 6.66
N GLN A 135 -18.94 -15.12 7.46
CA GLN A 135 -18.94 -15.04 8.91
C GLN A 135 -18.46 -13.68 9.41
N ASP A 136 -17.36 -13.17 8.86
CA ASP A 136 -16.80 -11.88 9.24
C ASP A 136 -17.75 -10.73 8.95
N LEU A 137 -18.50 -10.81 7.85
CA LEU A 137 -19.51 -9.82 7.50
C LEU A 137 -20.74 -9.92 8.41
N LEU A 138 -21.17 -11.13 8.79
CA LEU A 138 -22.29 -11.35 9.72
C LEU A 138 -21.97 -10.84 11.13
N ASN A 139 -20.70 -10.95 11.57
CA ASN A 139 -20.25 -10.41 12.85
C ASN A 139 -20.27 -8.86 12.89
N LYS A 140 -20.16 -8.20 11.73
CA LYS A 140 -20.07 -6.72 11.63
C LYS A 140 -21.36 -6.05 11.20
N PHE A 141 -22.24 -6.76 10.51
CA PHE A 141 -23.42 -6.16 9.87
C PHE A 141 -24.67 -7.02 10.04
N LYS A 142 -25.84 -6.38 10.05
CA LYS A 142 -27.14 -7.07 10.06
C LYS A 142 -27.28 -7.97 8.84
N LEU A 143 -27.91 -9.14 9.02
CA LEU A 143 -28.12 -10.17 8.00
C LEU A 143 -28.58 -9.60 6.65
N TRP A 144 -29.61 -8.74 6.65
CA TRP A 144 -30.13 -8.13 5.42
C TRP A 144 -29.08 -7.33 4.64
N LYS A 145 -28.18 -6.62 5.33
CA LYS A 145 -27.08 -5.89 4.69
C LYS A 145 -26.10 -6.85 4.04
N VAL A 146 -25.77 -7.95 4.72
CA VAL A 146 -24.86 -8.98 4.19
C VAL A 146 -25.47 -9.69 2.97
N ILE A 147 -26.76 -10.03 3.00
CA ILE A 147 -27.49 -10.59 1.84
C ILE A 147 -27.36 -9.67 0.62
N ARG A 148 -27.56 -8.36 0.81
CA ARG A 148 -27.41 -7.37 -0.28
C ARG A 148 -25.97 -7.29 -0.80
N VAL A 149 -24.97 -7.37 0.07
CA VAL A 149 -23.55 -7.40 -0.35
C VAL A 149 -23.27 -8.63 -1.20
N VAL A 150 -23.71 -9.82 -0.77
CA VAL A 150 -23.54 -11.07 -1.52
C VAL A 150 -24.28 -11.01 -2.87
N ALA A 151 -25.48 -10.44 -2.91
CA ALA A 151 -26.22 -10.24 -4.16
C ALA A 151 -25.45 -9.35 -5.15
N TRP A 152 -24.84 -8.26 -4.67
CA TRP A 152 -23.99 -7.39 -5.49
C TRP A 152 -22.74 -8.10 -6.01
N ILE A 153 -22.04 -8.88 -5.16
CA ILE A 153 -20.86 -9.65 -5.57
C ILE A 153 -21.23 -10.66 -6.66
N ARG A 154 -22.34 -11.37 -6.51
CA ARG A 154 -22.84 -12.33 -7.51
C ARG A 154 -23.19 -11.64 -8.82
N ARG A 155 -23.89 -10.50 -8.77
CA ARG A 155 -24.21 -9.70 -9.96
C ARG A 155 -22.93 -9.22 -10.66
N PHE A 156 -21.95 -8.74 -9.91
CA PHE A 156 -20.66 -8.32 -10.45
C PHE A 156 -19.97 -9.48 -11.17
N SER A 157 -19.88 -10.65 -10.52
CA SER A 157 -19.29 -11.87 -11.13
C SER A 157 -20.00 -12.27 -12.42
N ASN A 158 -21.34 -12.21 -12.45
CA ASN A 158 -22.13 -12.49 -13.65
C ASN A 158 -21.92 -11.45 -14.74
N ASN A 159 -21.84 -10.16 -14.40
CA ASN A 159 -21.54 -9.08 -15.34
C ASN A 159 -20.13 -9.20 -15.95
N CYS A 160 -19.16 -9.75 -15.22
CA CYS A 160 -17.83 -10.05 -15.76
C CYS A 160 -17.83 -11.19 -16.78
N ARG A 161 -18.82 -12.09 -16.72
CA ARG A 161 -18.94 -13.28 -17.60
C ARG A 161 -19.95 -13.08 -18.74
N SER A 162 -20.73 -12.01 -18.72
CA SER A 162 -21.83 -11.74 -19.66
C SER A 162 -21.53 -10.50 -20.52
N LYS A 163 -21.95 -10.53 -21.80
CA LYS A 163 -21.95 -9.34 -22.67
C LYS A 163 -23.03 -8.31 -22.26
N LEU A 164 -24.11 -8.77 -21.63
CA LEU A 164 -25.20 -7.94 -21.11
C LEU A 164 -24.94 -7.63 -19.63
N ARG A 165 -24.68 -6.36 -19.32
CA ARG A 165 -24.37 -5.88 -17.98
C ARG A 165 -25.59 -5.23 -17.34
N ARG A 166 -25.88 -5.57 -16.08
CA ARG A 166 -26.92 -4.93 -15.26
C ARG A 166 -26.30 -3.93 -14.30
N SER A 167 -26.76 -2.68 -14.34
CA SER A 167 -26.27 -1.58 -13.47
C SER A 167 -27.36 -0.90 -12.65
N ASN A 168 -28.61 -1.36 -12.77
CA ASN A 168 -29.76 -0.84 -12.04
C ASN A 168 -29.77 -1.30 -10.57
N SER A 169 -30.79 -0.95 -9.80
CA SER A 169 -30.97 -1.46 -8.42
C SER A 169 -31.05 -3.00 -8.38
N LEU A 170 -30.70 -3.58 -7.22
CA LEU A 170 -30.89 -5.02 -6.99
C LEU A 170 -32.37 -5.40 -7.14
N VAL A 171 -32.62 -6.53 -7.80
CA VAL A 171 -33.97 -7.08 -7.95
C VAL A 171 -34.20 -8.15 -6.89
N THR A 172 -35.44 -8.33 -6.44
CA THR A 172 -35.83 -9.28 -5.39
C THR A 172 -35.29 -10.70 -5.60
N HIS A 173 -35.29 -11.17 -6.85
CA HIS A 173 -34.74 -12.49 -7.20
C HIS A 173 -33.24 -12.63 -6.85
N GLU A 174 -32.44 -11.57 -7.01
CA GLU A 174 -31.01 -11.64 -6.70
C GLU A 174 -30.75 -11.68 -5.20
N THR A 175 -31.58 -11.01 -4.41
CA THR A 175 -31.53 -11.11 -2.94
C THR A 175 -32.00 -12.47 -2.45
N GLN A 176 -33.02 -13.06 -3.06
CA GLN A 176 -33.49 -14.43 -2.73
C GLN A 176 -32.44 -15.49 -3.09
N GLU A 177 -31.77 -15.35 -4.24
CA GLU A 177 -30.69 -16.26 -4.62
C GLU A 177 -29.46 -16.11 -3.71
N ALA A 178 -29.15 -14.89 -3.26
CA ALA A 178 -28.13 -14.66 -2.26
C ALA A 178 -28.51 -15.31 -0.92
N GLU A 179 -29.76 -15.18 -0.47
CA GLU A 179 -30.29 -15.81 0.74
C GLU A 179 -30.19 -17.34 0.70
N LYS A 180 -30.50 -17.96 -0.44
CA LYS A 180 -30.28 -19.40 -0.65
C LYS A 180 -28.83 -19.82 -0.47
N CYS A 181 -27.85 -18.97 -0.78
CA CYS A 181 -26.45 -19.26 -0.49
C CYS A 181 -26.20 -19.35 1.03
N PHE A 182 -26.83 -18.49 1.83
CA PHE A 182 -26.73 -18.57 3.30
C PHE A 182 -27.37 -19.85 3.84
N PHE A 183 -28.54 -20.25 3.34
CA PHE A 183 -29.14 -21.52 3.73
C PHE A 183 -28.23 -22.71 3.42
N LYS A 184 -27.63 -22.75 2.23
CA LYS A 184 -26.68 -23.80 1.85
C LYS A 184 -25.42 -23.80 2.72
N ILE A 185 -24.89 -22.63 3.07
CA ILE A 185 -23.72 -22.51 3.95
C ILE A 185 -24.07 -22.96 5.37
N SER A 186 -25.25 -22.59 5.88
CA SER A 186 -25.74 -23.02 7.18
C SER A 186 -25.99 -24.53 7.22
N GLN A 187 -26.50 -25.12 6.13
CA GLN A 187 -26.77 -26.55 6.02
C GLN A 187 -25.51 -27.39 5.80
N ASN A 188 -24.49 -26.87 5.12
CA ASN A 188 -23.22 -27.56 4.85
C ASN A 188 -22.22 -27.52 6.02
N GLY A 189 -22.65 -27.11 7.23
CA GLY A 189 -22.02 -27.55 8.47
C GLY A 189 -20.54 -27.22 8.66
N LYS A 190 -20.16 -25.93 8.61
CA LYS A 190 -18.90 -25.45 9.25
C LYS A 190 -19.11 -24.32 10.26
N MET A 191 -20.34 -23.84 10.40
CA MET A 191 -20.67 -22.65 11.19
C MET A 191 -21.29 -22.99 12.56
N PHE A 192 -21.78 -24.22 12.75
CA PHE A 192 -22.48 -24.67 13.97
C PHE A 192 -22.05 -26.08 14.43
N GLU A 193 -20.87 -26.57 14.02
CA GLU A 193 -20.43 -27.92 14.36
C GLU A 193 -20.37 -28.14 15.88
N ASN A 194 -20.10 -27.08 16.65
CA ASN A 194 -20.10 -27.12 18.13
C ASN A 194 -21.49 -26.88 18.77
N ASP A 195 -22.42 -26.22 18.08
CA ASP A 195 -23.73 -25.85 18.65
C ASP A 195 -24.83 -26.87 18.31
N TYR A 196 -24.64 -27.68 17.25
CA TYR A 196 -25.65 -28.62 16.79
C TYR A 196 -25.93 -29.74 17.79
N GLU A 197 -24.90 -30.28 18.45
CA GLU A 197 -25.08 -31.29 19.49
C GLU A 197 -25.88 -30.74 20.69
N ASP A 198 -25.55 -29.52 21.11
CA ASP A 198 -26.14 -28.88 22.28
C ASP A 198 -27.59 -28.45 22.02
N ILE A 199 -27.88 -27.96 20.81
CA ILE A 199 -29.23 -27.66 20.33
C ILE A 199 -30.05 -28.95 20.16
N SER A 200 -29.47 -30.04 19.66
CA SER A 200 -30.17 -31.33 19.50
C SER A 200 -30.59 -31.94 20.85
N LYS A 201 -29.75 -31.77 21.88
CA LYS A 201 -30.04 -32.17 23.26
C LYS A 201 -31.11 -31.29 23.89
N ARG A 202 -31.02 -29.96 23.72
CA ARG A 202 -32.01 -29.00 24.25
C ARG A 202 -33.39 -29.14 23.62
N LEU A 203 -33.46 -29.44 22.33
CA LEU A 203 -34.73 -29.61 21.60
C LEU A 203 -35.30 -31.04 21.73
N GLY A 204 -34.64 -31.94 22.47
CA GLY A 204 -35.14 -33.29 22.72
C GLY A 204 -35.27 -34.13 21.46
N LEU A 205 -34.48 -33.86 20.42
CA LEU A 205 -34.56 -34.58 19.14
C LEU A 205 -34.01 -36.03 19.23
N TRP A 206 -33.40 -36.39 20.35
CA TRP A 206 -33.06 -37.77 20.70
C TRP A 206 -34.17 -38.40 21.54
N VAL A 207 -35.25 -38.83 20.88
CA VAL A 207 -36.22 -39.76 21.47
C VAL A 207 -36.21 -41.08 20.70
N LEU A 208 -35.53 -42.06 21.31
CA LEU A 208 -35.78 -43.51 21.35
C LEU A 208 -36.18 -44.28 20.07
N GLY A 209 -35.35 -45.29 19.75
CA GLY A 209 -35.74 -46.53 19.05
C GLY A 209 -34.64 -46.98 18.08
N CYS A 210 -33.96 -48.12 18.21
CA CYS A 210 -34.46 -49.44 18.58
C CYS A 210 -33.31 -50.33 19.09
N LYS A 211 -33.60 -51.06 20.17
CA LYS A 211 -32.86 -52.25 20.59
C LYS A 211 -33.59 -53.50 20.03
N GLN A 212 -32.81 -54.48 19.58
CA GLN A 212 -33.08 -55.95 19.43
C GLN A 212 -33.40 -56.56 18.05
N ARG A 213 -32.46 -57.39 17.56
CA ARG A 213 -32.52 -58.87 17.32
C ARG A 213 -31.29 -59.29 16.50
N GLY A 214 -30.53 -60.38 16.71
CA GLY A 214 -30.46 -61.55 17.61
C GLY A 214 -29.06 -62.19 17.36
N GLU A 215 -28.32 -62.74 18.32
CA GLU A 215 -28.29 -64.11 18.91
C GLU A 215 -26.83 -64.25 19.44
N ALA A 216 -26.41 -65.04 20.41
CA ALA A 216 -26.98 -65.86 21.47
C ALA A 216 -25.81 -66.17 22.43
N CYS A 217 -25.93 -65.88 23.72
CA CYS A 217 -25.06 -66.46 24.74
C CYS A 217 -25.57 -67.87 25.04
N LYS A 218 -24.71 -68.89 24.85
CA LYS A 218 -25.00 -70.29 25.17
C LYS A 218 -24.77 -70.59 26.66
N ASN A 219 -25.58 -71.53 27.12
CA ASN A 219 -25.68 -72.18 28.43
C ASN A 219 -24.38 -72.63 29.13
N THR A 220 -24.42 -72.53 30.46
CA THR A 220 -23.91 -73.40 31.56
C THR A 220 -22.51 -74.03 31.48
N PHE A 221 -21.62 -73.67 32.43
CA PHE A 221 -21.54 -74.27 33.77
C PHE A 221 -21.15 -73.19 34.79
#